data_AF-A0A537RWM8-F1
#
_entry.id   AF-A0A537RWM8-F1
#
_cell.length_a   1.000
_cell.length_b   1.000
_cell.length_c   1.000
_cell.angle_alpha   90.00
_cell.angle_beta   90.00
_cell.angle_gamma   90.00
#
_symmetry.space_group_name_H-M   'P 1'
#
loop_
_entity.id
_entity.type
_entity.pdbx_description
1 polymer ?
#
loop_
_entity_poly.entity_id
_entity_poly.type
_entity_poly.pdbx_seq_one_letter_code
_entity_poly.pdbx_strand_id
1 'polypeptide(L)'
;MEEQAQDEFLQKSLHDRNGRPVMLFQHLPPFEEDPEDSRFTAAAIPHVPRQHLLETCIRNKVAVIACGHLHVYRRMDYQGIQIVWAPATSFFNIVEKQQKGLRVPRAGYVEWVLEGRSVSHRLVEPPLMITHDIGAWNAANGSTTKLPPRPLSEG
;
A
#
# COMPACT_ATOMS: atom_id res chain seq x y z
N MET A 1 -18.21 14.28 -3.55
CA MET A 1 -19.32 13.30 -3.47
C MET A 1 -18.79 11.90 -3.21
N GLU A 2 -17.89 11.37 -4.04
CA GLU A 2 -17.37 10.01 -3.86
C GLU A 2 -16.46 9.86 -2.62
N GLU A 3 -15.52 10.78 -2.40
CA GLU A 3 -14.64 10.76 -1.21
C GLU A 3 -15.44 10.83 0.10
N GLN A 4 -16.46 11.69 0.15
CA GLN A 4 -17.36 11.78 1.30
C GLN A 4 -18.12 10.47 1.53
N ALA A 5 -18.62 9.82 0.48
CA ALA A 5 -19.29 8.53 0.60
C ALA A 5 -18.36 7.42 1.12
N GLN A 6 -17.08 7.46 0.73
CA GLN A 6 -16.05 6.55 1.25
C GLN A 6 -15.79 6.80 2.73
N ASP A 7 -15.71 8.06 3.16
CA ASP A 7 -15.55 8.40 4.57
C ASP A 7 -16.76 7.96 5.41
N GLU A 8 -17.97 8.26 4.96
CA GLU A 8 -19.21 7.83 5.64
C GLU A 8 -19.27 6.30 5.77
N PHE A 9 -18.89 5.57 4.72
CA PHE A 9 -18.79 4.11 4.76
C PHE A 9 -17.76 3.63 5.78
N LEU A 10 -16.58 4.26 5.83
CA LEU A 10 -15.53 3.93 6.80
C LEU A 10 -16.00 4.18 8.23
N GLN A 11 -16.55 5.36 8.53
CA GLN A 11 -17.05 5.70 9.87
C GLN A 11 -18.14 4.72 10.31
N LYS A 12 -19.10 4.41 9.43
CA LYS A 12 -20.17 3.45 9.72
C LYS A 12 -19.61 2.05 9.99
N SER A 13 -18.70 1.57 9.14
CA SER A 13 -18.08 0.25 9.30
C SER A 13 -17.29 0.13 10.60
N LEU A 14 -16.61 1.21 11.00
CA LEU A 14 -15.93 1.28 12.27
C LEU A 14 -16.94 1.31 13.42
N HIS A 15 -17.97 2.15 13.38
CA HIS A 15 -18.99 2.23 14.43
C HIS A 15 -19.69 0.88 14.66
N ASP A 16 -20.11 0.20 13.60
CA ASP A 16 -20.92 -1.03 13.66
C ASP A 16 -20.08 -2.30 13.92
N ARG A 17 -18.78 -2.15 14.21
CA ARG A 17 -17.85 -3.29 14.37
C ARG A 17 -18.10 -4.12 15.63
N ASN A 18 -18.95 -3.67 16.57
CA ASN A 18 -19.23 -4.34 17.84
C ASN A 18 -17.96 -4.74 18.61
N GLY A 19 -16.99 -3.82 18.63
CA GLY A 19 -15.70 -4.03 19.28
C GLY A 19 -14.78 -5.05 18.61
N ARG A 20 -15.10 -5.60 17.43
CA ARG A 20 -14.15 -6.46 16.68
C ARG A 20 -12.91 -5.67 16.26
N PRO A 21 -11.70 -6.27 16.30
CA PRO A 21 -10.52 -5.68 15.69
C PRO A 21 -10.75 -5.42 14.20
N VAL A 22 -10.15 -4.36 13.67
CA VAL A 22 -10.31 -3.96 12.27
C VAL A 22 -8.95 -3.93 11.59
N MET A 23 -8.91 -4.49 10.38
CA MET A 23 -7.84 -4.32 9.41
C MET A 23 -8.39 -3.52 8.24
N LEU A 24 -7.73 -2.41 7.90
CA LEU A 24 -8.05 -1.59 6.75
C LEU A 24 -7.18 -2.01 5.58
N PHE A 25 -7.79 -2.33 4.43
CA PHE A 25 -7.07 -2.64 3.20
C PHE A 25 -7.24 -1.50 2.20
N GLN A 26 -6.13 -1.00 1.67
CA GLN A 26 -6.12 0.05 0.65
C GLN A 26 -4.94 -0.12 -0.31
N HIS A 27 -4.92 0.59 -1.43
CA HIS A 27 -3.82 0.48 -2.38
C HIS A 27 -2.59 1.28 -1.95
N LEU A 28 -2.75 2.61 -1.82
CA LEU A 28 -1.67 3.52 -1.45
C LEU A 28 -1.32 3.37 0.04
N PRO A 29 -0.04 3.44 0.41
CA PRO A 29 0.34 3.59 1.80
C PRO A 29 -0.10 4.97 2.31
N PRO A 30 -0.39 5.11 3.62
CA PRO A 30 -0.70 6.41 4.19
C PRO A 30 0.47 7.37 3.99
N PHE A 31 1.70 6.97 4.32
CA PHE A 31 2.92 7.76 4.12
C PHE A 31 4.10 6.85 3.79
N GLU A 32 5.19 7.40 3.23
CA GLU A 32 6.42 6.66 2.98
C GLU A 32 7.31 6.56 4.24
N GLU A 33 7.65 7.70 4.85
CA GLU A 33 8.55 7.78 6.01
C GLU A 33 7.96 8.64 7.12
N ASP A 34 7.52 9.85 6.78
CA ASP A 34 6.98 10.83 7.72
C ASP A 34 5.47 11.05 7.46
N PRO A 35 4.60 10.80 8.44
CA PRO A 35 3.17 11.09 8.35
C PRO A 35 2.87 12.58 8.13
N GLU A 36 3.78 13.49 8.50
CA GLU A 36 3.60 14.93 8.36
C GLU A 36 4.20 15.51 7.06
N ASP A 37 4.84 14.70 6.21
CA ASP A 37 5.42 15.19 4.94
C ASP A 37 4.32 15.70 3.99
N SER A 38 4.21 17.02 3.88
CA SER A 38 3.16 17.68 3.10
C SER A 38 3.45 17.71 1.60
N ARG A 39 4.63 17.25 1.17
CA ARG A 39 4.98 17.22 -0.25
C ARG A 39 4.07 16.26 -1.00
N PHE A 40 3.59 16.71 -2.16
CA PHE A 40 2.85 15.85 -3.06
C PHE A 40 3.75 14.73 -3.59
N THR A 41 3.23 13.51 -3.56
CA THR A 41 3.86 12.33 -4.13
C THR A 41 2.80 11.42 -4.72
N ALA A 42 3.13 10.71 -5.79
CA ALA A 42 2.28 9.63 -6.30
C ALA A 42 2.39 8.35 -5.45
N ALA A 43 3.35 8.29 -4.52
CA ALA A 43 3.72 7.11 -3.75
C ALA A 43 2.84 6.85 -2.51
N ALA A 44 2.07 7.85 -2.06
CA ALA A 44 1.32 7.81 -0.81
C ALA A 44 0.05 8.69 -0.88
N ILE A 45 -0.81 8.57 0.13
CA ILE A 45 -2.02 9.39 0.24
C ILE A 45 -1.63 10.87 0.45
N PRO A 46 -2.31 11.83 -0.23
CA PRO A 46 -2.07 13.26 -0.02
C PRO A 46 -2.24 13.68 1.45
N HIS A 47 -1.51 14.71 1.86
CA HIS A 47 -1.37 15.11 3.27
C HIS A 47 -2.69 15.30 4.03
N VAL A 48 -3.60 16.13 3.51
CA VAL A 48 -4.88 16.44 4.19
C VAL A 48 -5.77 15.19 4.36
N PRO A 49 -6.12 14.42 3.30
CA PRO A 49 -6.92 13.21 3.48
C PRO A 49 -6.18 12.12 4.28
N ARG A 50 -4.85 12.08 4.23
CA ARG A 50 -4.03 11.18 5.05
C ARG A 50 -4.19 11.45 6.54
N GLN A 51 -4.11 12.72 6.96
CA GLN A 51 -4.30 13.09 8.37
C GLN A 51 -5.68 12.64 8.86
N HIS A 52 -6.74 12.97 8.11
CA HIS A 52 -8.10 12.55 8.43
C HIS A 52 -8.25 11.02 8.54
N LEU A 53 -7.65 10.27 7.61
CA LEU A 53 -7.66 8.81 7.64
C LEU A 53 -6.95 8.26 8.88
N LEU A 54 -5.74 8.75 9.17
CA LEU A 54 -4.94 8.29 10.31
C LEU A 54 -5.64 8.60 11.63
N GLU A 55 -6.14 9.82 11.81
CA GLU A 55 -6.91 10.21 13.00
C GLU A 55 -8.15 9.33 13.19
N THR A 56 -8.89 9.07 12.12
CA THR A 56 -10.05 8.16 12.14
C THR A 56 -9.64 6.75 12.57
N CYS A 57 -8.53 6.24 12.06
CA CYS A 57 -8.01 4.91 12.41
C CYS A 57 -7.54 4.84 13.87
N ILE A 58 -6.82 5.85 14.35
CA ILE A 58 -6.31 5.95 15.73
C ILE A 58 -7.49 6.00 16.70
N ARG A 59 -8.44 6.93 16.48
CA ARG A 59 -9.65 7.09 17.31
C ARG A 59 -10.45 5.79 17.42
N ASN A 60 -10.51 5.02 16.35
CA ASN A 60 -11.23 3.75 16.29
C ASN A 60 -10.38 2.52 16.60
N LYS A 61 -9.12 2.67 17.01
CA LYS A 61 -8.22 1.56 17.36
C LYS A 61 -8.16 0.51 16.24
N VAL A 62 -8.02 0.96 14.99
CA VAL A 62 -7.74 0.08 13.85
C VAL A 62 -6.41 -0.63 14.13
N ALA A 63 -6.40 -1.96 14.03
CA ALA A 63 -5.22 -2.74 14.37
C ALA A 63 -4.15 -2.70 13.27
N VAL A 64 -4.60 -2.68 12.01
CA VAL A 64 -3.72 -2.82 10.84
C VAL A 64 -4.19 -1.94 9.69
N ILE A 65 -3.24 -1.32 8.99
CA ILE A 65 -3.43 -0.81 7.63
C ILE A 65 -2.57 -1.65 6.69
N ALA A 66 -3.22 -2.46 5.85
CA ALA A 66 -2.59 -3.26 4.82
C ALA A 66 -2.64 -2.51 3.49
N CYS A 67 -1.49 -2.34 2.85
CA CYS A 67 -1.39 -1.62 1.59
C CYS A 67 -0.32 -2.18 0.65
N GLY A 68 -0.17 -1.58 -0.53
CA GLY A 68 0.78 -2.02 -1.54
C GLY A 68 1.39 -0.83 -2.27
N HIS A 69 1.19 -0.77 -3.59
CA HIS A 69 1.63 0.31 -4.48
C HIS A 69 3.15 0.42 -4.69
N LEU A 70 3.96 0.36 -3.64
CA LEU A 70 5.40 0.60 -3.71
C LEU A 70 6.22 -0.63 -4.10
N HIS A 71 5.59 -1.78 -4.30
CA HIS A 71 6.23 -3.03 -4.75
C HIS A 71 7.41 -3.42 -3.85
N VAL A 72 7.28 -3.22 -2.55
CA VAL A 72 8.30 -3.58 -1.57
C VAL A 72 7.62 -3.95 -0.26
N TYR A 73 8.05 -5.07 0.33
CA TYR A 73 7.58 -5.43 1.65
C TYR A 73 8.17 -4.48 2.70
N ARG A 74 7.32 -3.88 3.52
CA ARG A 74 7.71 -3.04 4.66
C ARG A 74 6.71 -3.19 5.78
N ARG A 75 7.19 -3.11 7.01
CA ARG A 75 6.37 -3.05 8.22
C ARG A 75 6.79 -1.85 9.05
N MET A 76 5.81 -1.14 9.60
CA MET A 76 6.03 -0.09 10.60
C MET A 76 4.89 -0.07 11.61
N ASP A 77 5.14 0.47 12.80
CA ASP A 77 4.10 0.83 13.76
C ASP A 77 3.90 2.34 13.74
N TYR A 78 2.65 2.78 13.78
CA TYR A 78 2.29 4.17 13.92
C TYR A 78 1.14 4.32 14.89
N GLN A 79 1.43 4.85 16.08
CA GLN A 79 0.45 5.08 17.14
C GLN A 79 -0.41 3.85 17.47
N GLY A 80 0.21 2.66 17.48
CA GLY A 80 -0.46 1.39 17.75
C GLY A 80 -1.18 0.78 16.55
N ILE A 81 -1.08 1.38 15.36
CA ILE A 81 -1.53 0.80 14.10
C ILE A 81 -0.34 0.14 13.41
N GLN A 82 -0.46 -1.16 13.09
CA GLN A 82 0.51 -1.85 12.27
C GLN A 82 0.29 -1.53 10.79
N ILE A 83 1.22 -0.87 10.14
CA ILE A 83 1.16 -0.59 8.71
C ILE A 83 2.03 -1.63 7.98
N VAL A 84 1.43 -2.38 7.07
CA VAL A 84 2.10 -3.47 6.35
C VAL A 84 1.94 -3.26 4.85
N TRP A 85 3.07 -3.09 4.18
CA TRP A 85 3.14 -2.99 2.73
C TRP A 85 3.39 -4.39 2.17
N ALA A 86 2.51 -4.86 1.29
CA ALA A 86 2.72 -6.08 0.54
C ALA A 86 3.73 -5.85 -0.59
N PRO A 87 4.60 -6.84 -0.88
CA PRO A 87 5.39 -6.81 -2.11
C PRO A 87 4.46 -7.00 -3.32
N ALA A 88 4.99 -6.73 -4.52
CA ALA A 88 4.28 -7.08 -5.75
C ALA A 88 4.42 -8.55 -6.08
N THR A 89 3.51 -9.04 -6.92
CA THR A 89 3.58 -10.39 -7.48
C THR A 89 4.19 -10.43 -8.88
N SER A 90 4.40 -9.28 -9.49
CA SER A 90 4.66 -9.12 -10.91
C SER A 90 6.08 -8.61 -11.19
N PHE A 91 6.32 -7.33 -10.94
CA PHE A 91 7.55 -6.65 -11.35
C PHE A 91 8.03 -5.60 -10.35
N PHE A 92 9.26 -5.16 -10.52
CA PHE A 92 9.96 -4.27 -9.61
C PHE A 92 10.83 -3.27 -10.37
N ASN A 93 11.15 -2.16 -9.72
CA ASN A 93 12.21 -1.25 -10.14
C ASN A 93 13.37 -1.37 -9.16
N ILE A 94 14.20 -2.40 -9.31
CA ILE A 94 15.15 -2.82 -8.25
C ILE A 94 16.16 -1.72 -7.94
N VAL A 95 16.72 -1.08 -8.99
CA VAL A 95 17.71 -0.01 -8.83
C VAL A 95 17.15 1.19 -8.07
N GLU A 96 15.93 1.62 -8.39
CA GLU A 96 15.25 2.72 -7.66
C GLU A 96 15.08 2.37 -6.18
N LYS A 97 14.68 1.13 -5.86
CA LYS A 97 14.53 0.70 -4.46
C LYS A 97 15.86 0.66 -3.72
N GLN A 98 16.92 0.16 -4.36
CA GLN A 98 18.28 0.16 -3.79
C GLN A 98 18.80 1.57 -3.52
N GLN A 99 18.57 2.52 -4.45
CA GLN A 99 18.96 3.92 -4.27
C GLN A 99 18.22 4.59 -3.11
N LYS A 100 16.97 4.19 -2.84
CA LYS A 100 16.19 4.60 -1.68
C LYS A 100 16.56 3.85 -0.38
N GLY A 101 17.62 3.05 -0.39
CA GLY A 101 18.06 2.26 0.78
C GLY A 101 17.08 1.16 1.19
N LEU A 102 16.13 0.80 0.33
CA LEU A 102 15.15 -0.25 0.60
C LEU A 102 15.76 -1.64 0.31
N ARG A 103 15.24 -2.66 1.00
CA ARG A 103 15.57 -4.07 0.71
C ARG A 103 15.33 -4.36 -0.78
N VAL A 104 16.22 -5.14 -1.38
CA VAL A 104 16.01 -5.67 -2.75
C VAL A 104 14.65 -6.35 -2.79
N PRO A 105 13.70 -5.82 -3.58
CA PRO A 105 12.35 -6.33 -3.54
C PRO A 105 12.31 -7.68 -4.24
N ARG A 106 11.46 -8.57 -3.73
CA ARG A 106 11.22 -9.91 -4.27
C ARG A 106 9.74 -10.12 -4.46
N ALA A 107 9.39 -10.91 -5.47
CA ALA A 107 8.03 -11.36 -5.66
C ALA A 107 7.57 -12.19 -4.47
N GLY A 108 6.37 -11.90 -3.99
CA GLY A 108 5.81 -12.54 -2.83
C GLY A 108 4.41 -12.04 -2.50
N TYR A 109 3.91 -12.43 -1.34
CA TYR A 109 2.65 -11.96 -0.80
C TYR A 109 2.70 -11.94 0.73
N VAL A 110 1.76 -11.21 1.34
CA VAL A 110 1.56 -11.22 2.78
C VAL A 110 0.45 -12.21 3.09
N GLU A 111 0.74 -13.18 3.94
CA GLU A 111 -0.26 -14.08 4.51
C GLU A 111 -0.67 -13.58 5.90
N TRP A 112 -1.97 -13.40 6.11
CA TRP A 112 -2.55 -12.94 7.37
C TRP A 112 -3.05 -14.13 8.18
N VAL A 113 -2.72 -14.14 9.47
CA VAL A 113 -3.19 -15.13 10.44
C VAL A 113 -4.07 -14.41 11.46
N LEU A 114 -5.32 -14.84 11.55
CA LEU A 114 -6.34 -14.26 12.44
C LEU A 114 -6.74 -15.31 13.48
N GLU A 115 -6.42 -15.04 14.75
CA GLU A 115 -6.68 -15.97 15.86
C GLU A 115 -7.49 -15.28 16.95
N GLY A 116 -8.81 -15.51 16.94
CA GLY A 116 -9.74 -14.84 17.84
C GLY A 116 -9.73 -13.31 17.61
N ARG A 117 -9.03 -12.57 18.49
CA ARG A 117 -8.89 -11.11 18.41
C ARG A 117 -7.48 -10.64 18.03
N SER A 118 -6.54 -11.56 17.84
CA SER A 118 -5.19 -11.23 17.41
C SER A 118 -5.09 -11.28 15.88
N VAL A 119 -4.19 -10.46 15.36
CA VAL A 119 -3.81 -10.43 13.95
C VAL A 119 -2.30 -10.47 13.87
N SER A 120 -1.77 -11.35 13.03
CA SER A 120 -0.36 -11.40 12.67
C SER A 120 -0.21 -11.66 11.18
N HIS A 121 1.02 -11.51 10.67
CA HIS A 121 1.29 -11.78 9.27
C HIS A 121 2.68 -12.35 9.05
N ARG A 122 2.84 -13.02 7.91
CA ARG A 122 4.15 -13.43 7.40
C ARG A 122 4.31 -13.01 5.94
N LEU A 123 5.53 -12.63 5.59
CA LEU A 123 5.94 -12.47 4.21
C LEU A 123 6.22 -13.87 3.63
N VAL A 124 5.57 -14.20 2.51
CA VAL A 124 5.83 -15.42 1.76
C VAL A 124 6.48 -15.04 0.43
N GLU A 125 7.65 -15.59 0.16
CA GLU A 125 8.43 -15.39 -1.08
C GLU A 125 8.60 -16.77 -1.75
N PRO A 126 7.59 -17.29 -2.49
CA PRO A 126 7.66 -18.62 -3.08
C PRO A 126 8.82 -18.71 -4.09
N PRO A 127 9.61 -19.80 -4.10
CA PRO A 127 10.75 -19.94 -5.01
C PRO A 127 10.39 -19.82 -6.50
N LEU A 128 9.17 -20.23 -6.88
CA LEU A 128 8.68 -20.18 -8.26
C LEU A 128 8.01 -18.84 -8.64
N MET A 129 7.99 -17.88 -7.71
CA MET A 129 7.48 -16.55 -7.97
C MET A 129 8.63 -15.67 -8.46
N ILE A 130 8.73 -15.56 -9.78
CA ILE A 130 9.88 -14.93 -10.44
C ILE A 130 9.80 -13.41 -10.26
N THR A 131 10.91 -12.82 -9.85
CA THR A 131 11.06 -11.36 -9.71
C THR A 131 11.49 -10.78 -11.06
N HIS A 132 10.61 -10.02 -11.70
CA HIS A 132 10.91 -9.32 -12.95
C HIS A 132 11.38 -7.89 -12.66
N ASP A 133 12.64 -7.58 -12.92
CA ASP A 133 13.11 -6.19 -12.88
C ASP A 133 12.79 -5.49 -14.20
N ILE A 134 12.02 -4.41 -14.11
CA ILE A 134 11.65 -3.56 -15.25
C ILE A 134 12.29 -2.18 -15.16
N GLY A 135 13.21 -1.95 -14.22
CA GLY A 135 13.85 -0.65 -14.02
C GLY A 135 14.55 -0.12 -15.27
N ALA A 136 15.32 -0.98 -15.96
CA ALA A 136 15.99 -0.62 -17.20
C ALA A 136 14.99 -0.30 -18.34
N TRP A 137 13.90 -1.07 -18.44
CA TRP A 137 12.83 -0.79 -19.40
C TRP A 137 12.17 0.56 -19.13
N ASN A 138 11.82 0.84 -17.87
CA ASN A 138 11.20 2.11 -17.47
C ASN A 138 12.14 3.30 -17.70
N ALA A 139 13.44 3.13 -17.49
CA ALA A 139 14.43 4.17 -17.77
C ALA A 139 14.51 4.50 -19.27
N ALA A 140 14.39 3.49 -20.14
CA ALA A 140 14.46 3.66 -21.58
C ALA A 140 13.14 4.13 -22.22
N ASN A 141 12.00 3.62 -21.75
CA ASN A 141 10.69 3.79 -22.42
C ASN A 141 9.65 4.55 -21.59
N GLY A 142 9.99 4.92 -20.35
CA GLY A 142 9.02 5.42 -19.38
C GLY A 142 8.15 4.32 -18.76
N SER A 143 7.36 4.71 -17.78
CA SER A 143 6.38 3.83 -17.13
C SER A 143 5.29 3.38 -18.11
N THR A 144 4.78 2.16 -17.93
CA THR A 144 3.61 1.63 -18.66
C THR A 144 2.33 2.45 -18.44
N THR A 145 2.30 3.37 -17.48
CA THR A 145 1.23 4.36 -17.34
C THR A 145 1.27 5.45 -18.41
N LYS A 146 2.34 5.51 -19.22
CA LYS A 146 2.53 6.43 -20.33
C LYS A 146 2.63 5.68 -21.67
N LEU A 147 1.80 4.65 -21.86
CA LEU A 147 1.74 3.99 -23.16
C LEU A 147 1.25 4.98 -24.24
N PRO A 148 1.78 4.92 -25.47
CA PRO A 148 1.22 5.68 -26.57
C PRO A 148 -0.25 5.28 -26.75
N PRO A 149 -1.12 6.21 -27.19
CA PRO A 149 -2.53 5.91 -27.44
C PRO A 149 -2.63 4.69 -28.36
N ARG A 150 -3.54 3.77 -28.03
CA ARG A 150 -3.82 2.59 -28.86
C ARG A 150 -4.08 3.08 -30.28
N PRO A 151 -3.35 2.60 -31.30
CA PRO A 151 -3.70 2.92 -32.68
C PRO A 151 -5.12 2.39 -32.89
N LEU A 152 -6.07 3.32 -33.06
CA LEU A 152 -7.39 2.95 -33.53
C LEU A 152 -7.15 2.33 -34.91
N SER A 153 -7.62 1.10 -35.10
CA SER A 153 -7.63 0.50 -36.43
C SER A 153 -8.43 1.43 -37.32
N GLU A 154 -7.78 2.08 -38.29
CA GLU A 154 -8.52 2.74 -39.36
C GLU A 154 -9.26 1.63 -40.11
N GLY A 155 -10.59 1.69 -40.04
CA GLY A 155 -11.50 0.77 -40.71
C GLY A 155 -11.59 1.04 -42.21
#